data_AF-A0A0F8J258-F1
#
_entry.id   AF-A0A0F8J258-F1
#
_cell.length_a   1.000
_cell.length_b   1.000
_cell.length_c   1.000
_cell.angle_alpha   90.00
_cell.angle_beta   90.00
_cell.angle_gamma   90.00
#
_symmetry.space_group_name_H-M   'P 1'
#
loop_
_entity.id
_entity.type
_entity.pdbx_description
1 polymer ?
#
loop_
_entity_poly.entity_id
_entity_poly.type
_entity_poly.pdbx_seq_one_letter_code
_entity_poly.pdbx_strand_id
1 'polypeptide(L)'
;MGKESEYPLEVKWIDVKHKGNLEDAFQIRRNVFINEQNVPEEEEFDEADLKSHHAVVYADGSPVATGRLFKSEKYWIIGRISVLKEHRGKQAGKLVVEKLLEKAAELGAKEVHIHAQTHASGF
;
A
#
# COMPACT_ATOMS: atom_id res chain seq x y z
N MET A 1 2.31 -24.24 2.71
CA MET A 1 3.75 -23.98 2.64
C MET A 1 3.94 -22.74 1.78
N GLY A 2 3.97 -21.55 2.38
CA GLY A 2 4.19 -20.32 1.62
C GLY A 2 5.62 -20.32 1.10
N LYS A 3 5.82 -20.18 -0.20
CA LYS A 3 7.17 -20.00 -0.75
C LYS A 3 7.72 -18.71 -0.16
N GLU A 4 8.80 -18.81 0.61
CA GLU A 4 9.59 -17.64 0.97
C GLU A 4 9.96 -16.90 -0.32
N SER A 5 9.85 -15.58 -0.30
CA SER A 5 10.32 -14.75 -1.41
C SER A 5 11.79 -15.08 -1.64
N GLU A 6 12.17 -15.44 -2.87
CA GLU A 6 13.58 -15.71 -3.25
C GLU A 6 14.50 -14.49 -3.04
N TYR A 7 13.93 -13.31 -2.73
CA TYR A 7 14.63 -12.05 -2.58
C TYR A 7 14.16 -11.29 -1.33
N PRO A 8 15.04 -10.55 -0.65
CA PRO A 8 14.67 -9.70 0.48
C PRO A 8 13.67 -8.63 0.03
N LEU A 9 12.63 -8.43 0.83
CA LEU A 9 11.67 -7.35 0.62
C LEU A 9 12.18 -6.08 1.31
N GLU A 10 12.20 -4.97 0.58
CA GLU A 10 12.57 -3.66 1.11
C GLU A 10 11.36 -2.74 1.13
N VAL A 11 11.31 -1.82 2.09
CA VAL A 11 10.19 -0.87 2.24
C VAL A 11 10.74 0.54 2.11
N LYS A 12 10.18 1.32 1.18
CA LYS A 12 10.45 2.75 1.04
C LYS A 12 9.19 3.54 1.36
N TRP A 13 9.36 4.59 2.16
CA TRP A 13 8.30 5.52 2.51
C TRP A 13 8.29 6.72 1.58
N ILE A 14 7.11 7.08 1.08
CA ILE A 14 6.87 8.29 0.30
C ILE A 14 5.83 9.13 1.05
N ASP A 15 6.23 10.32 1.51
CA ASP A 15 5.35 11.27 2.18
C ASP A 15 5.89 12.71 2.07
N VAL A 16 5.19 13.68 2.67
CA VAL A 16 5.63 15.09 2.68
C VAL A 16 7.03 15.32 3.27
N LYS A 17 7.52 14.42 4.15
CA LYS A 17 8.88 14.51 4.73
C LYS A 17 9.91 13.81 3.85
N HIS A 18 9.55 12.67 3.28
CA HIS A 18 10.36 11.88 2.38
C HIS A 18 9.95 12.21 0.96
N LYS A 19 10.59 13.25 0.37
CA LYS A 19 10.40 13.76 -1.00
C LYS A 19 10.63 12.67 -2.07
N GLY A 20 9.79 11.65 -2.08
CA GLY A 20 9.77 10.55 -3.02
C GLY A 20 8.73 10.82 -4.10
N ASN A 21 8.97 10.25 -5.27
CA ASN A 21 8.01 10.28 -6.35
C ASN A 21 6.90 9.26 -6.07
N LEU A 22 5.63 9.68 -6.12
CA LEU A 22 4.46 8.80 -5.95
C LEU A 22 4.28 7.80 -7.11
N GLU A 23 5.06 7.97 -8.17
CA GLU A 23 5.02 7.17 -9.39
C GLU A 23 5.00 5.66 -9.12
N ASP A 24 5.90 5.12 -8.29
CA ASP A 24 5.95 3.67 -8.06
C ASP A 24 4.68 3.14 -7.38
N ALA A 25 4.14 3.89 -6.41
CA ALA A 25 2.87 3.53 -5.77
C ALA A 25 1.71 3.61 -6.76
N PHE A 26 1.68 4.66 -7.60
CA PHE A 26 0.63 4.86 -8.59
C PHE A 26 0.68 3.84 -9.71
N GLN A 27 1.87 3.42 -10.14
CA GLN A 27 2.05 2.36 -11.12
C GLN A 27 1.50 1.02 -10.64
N ILE A 28 1.80 0.64 -9.39
CA ILE A 28 1.24 -0.58 -8.80
C ILE A 28 -0.30 -0.49 -8.74
N ARG A 29 -0.83 0.64 -8.26
CA ARG A 29 -2.28 0.86 -8.13
C ARG A 29 -2.98 0.86 -9.49
N ARG A 30 -2.41 1.48 -10.52
CA ARG A 30 -2.93 1.43 -11.90
C ARG A 30 -2.98 0.00 -12.41
N ASN A 31 -1.94 -0.79 -12.19
CA ASN A 31 -1.95 -2.20 -12.61
C ASN A 31 -3.02 -3.01 -11.88
N VAL A 32 -3.20 -2.80 -10.58
CA VAL A 32 -4.13 -3.60 -9.77
C VAL A 32 -5.58 -3.12 -9.87
N PHE A 33 -5.84 -1.84 -9.69
CA PHE A 33 -7.21 -1.31 -9.65
C PHE A 33 -7.74 -1.01 -11.06
N ILE A 34 -6.96 -0.33 -11.90
CA ILE A 34 -7.42 0.07 -13.24
C ILE A 34 -7.32 -1.12 -14.21
N ASN A 35 -6.13 -1.64 -14.43
CA ASN A 35 -5.91 -2.64 -15.49
C ASN A 35 -6.48 -4.02 -15.14
N GLU A 36 -6.38 -4.45 -13.88
CA GLU A 36 -6.86 -5.77 -13.46
C GLU A 36 -8.32 -5.75 -12.97
N GLN A 37 -8.69 -4.76 -12.15
CA GLN A 37 -10.03 -4.71 -11.55
C GLN A 37 -11.02 -3.80 -12.28
N ASN A 38 -10.58 -3.09 -13.34
CA ASN A 38 -11.40 -2.20 -14.14
C ASN A 38 -12.05 -1.05 -13.34
N VAL A 39 -11.37 -0.57 -12.29
CA VAL A 39 -11.74 0.67 -11.59
C VAL A 39 -11.47 1.85 -12.53
N PRO A 40 -12.44 2.78 -12.72
CA PRO A 40 -12.21 4.00 -13.49
C PRO A 40 -11.03 4.81 -12.92
N GLU A 41 -10.21 5.38 -13.79
CA GLU A 41 -9.00 6.10 -13.36
C GLU A 41 -9.33 7.30 -12.45
N GLU A 42 -10.43 7.98 -12.76
CA GLU A 42 -10.97 9.10 -11.98
C GLU A 42 -11.44 8.72 -10.58
N GLU A 43 -11.69 7.44 -10.30
CA GLU A 43 -12.09 6.94 -8.98
C GLU A 43 -10.89 6.41 -8.17
N GLU A 44 -9.78 6.08 -8.84
CA GLU A 44 -8.63 5.47 -8.19
C GLU A 44 -7.78 6.50 -7.43
N PHE A 45 -7.49 7.63 -8.06
CA PHE A 45 -6.64 8.69 -7.51
C PHE A 45 -7.47 9.81 -6.90
N ASP A 46 -7.14 10.22 -5.68
CA ASP A 46 -7.89 11.24 -4.95
C ASP A 46 -6.99 12.26 -4.25
N GLU A 47 -7.58 13.33 -3.71
CA GLU A 47 -6.86 14.38 -2.99
C GLU A 47 -6.14 13.87 -1.72
N ALA A 48 -6.55 12.70 -1.19
CA ALA A 48 -5.88 12.12 -0.04
C ALA A 48 -4.50 11.55 -0.38
N ASP A 49 -4.22 11.26 -1.65
CA ASP A 49 -2.93 10.73 -2.08
C ASP A 49 -1.76 11.64 -1.72
N LEU A 50 -1.93 12.96 -1.85
CA LEU A 50 -0.86 13.94 -1.59
C LEU A 50 -0.59 14.17 -0.09
N LYS A 51 -1.55 13.82 0.78
CA LYS A 51 -1.44 13.94 2.25
C LYS A 51 -1.20 12.61 2.96
N SER A 52 -1.08 11.52 2.22
CA SER A 52 -0.89 10.18 2.76
C SER A 52 0.58 9.85 2.97
N HIS A 53 0.84 8.94 3.90
CA HIS A 53 2.09 8.17 3.97
C HIS A 53 1.93 6.92 3.11
N HIS A 54 2.75 6.75 2.08
CA HIS A 54 2.73 5.57 1.23
C HIS A 54 3.90 4.65 1.58
N ALA A 55 3.59 3.38 1.85
CA ALA A 55 4.59 2.33 1.98
C ALA A 55 4.68 1.58 0.66
N VAL A 56 5.83 1.61 0.01
CA VAL A 56 6.09 0.84 -1.23
C VAL A 56 7.09 -0.28 -0.91
N VAL A 57 6.68 -1.51 -1.21
CA VAL A 57 7.52 -2.70 -1.07
C VAL A 57 8.22 -2.97 -2.39
N TYR A 58 9.51 -3.25 -2.30
CA TYR A 58 10.36 -3.61 -3.42
C TYR A 58 10.86 -5.05 -3.28
N ALA A 59 10.94 -5.77 -4.40
CA ALA A 59 11.65 -7.03 -4.51
C ALA A 59 12.69 -6.88 -5.63
N ASP A 60 13.96 -7.14 -5.31
CA ASP A 60 15.08 -6.99 -6.25
C ASP A 60 15.08 -5.63 -6.98
N GLY A 61 14.87 -4.55 -6.22
CA GLY A 61 14.84 -3.18 -6.74
C GLY A 61 13.58 -2.79 -7.52
N SER A 62 12.64 -3.71 -7.77
CA SER A 62 11.37 -3.44 -8.47
C SER A 62 10.21 -3.22 -7.50
N PRO A 63 9.31 -2.24 -7.71
CA PRO A 63 8.15 -2.02 -6.84
C PRO A 63 7.07 -3.10 -7.08
N VAL A 64 6.62 -3.76 -6.01
CA VAL A 64 5.75 -4.94 -6.11
C VAL A 64 4.46 -4.86 -5.30
N ALA A 65 4.43 -4.03 -4.27
CA ALA A 65 3.24 -3.79 -3.47
C ALA A 65 3.25 -2.38 -2.89
N THR A 66 2.06 -1.84 -2.63
CA THR A 66 1.90 -0.53 -2.00
C THR A 66 0.67 -0.49 -1.11
N GLY A 67 0.62 0.50 -0.24
CA GLY A 67 -0.55 0.91 0.50
C GLY A 67 -0.34 2.29 1.10
N ARG A 68 -1.43 2.97 1.44
CA ARG A 68 -1.38 4.32 1.99
C ARG A 68 -2.04 4.41 3.36
N LEU A 69 -1.53 5.31 4.18
CA LEU A 69 -2.06 5.68 5.48
C LEU A 69 -2.32 7.20 5.50
N PHE A 70 -3.53 7.61 5.84
CA PHE A 70 -3.84 9.02 6.05
C PHE A 70 -4.73 9.25 7.26
N LYS A 71 -4.72 10.48 7.77
CA LYS A 71 -5.53 10.89 8.90
C LYS A 71 -6.87 11.46 8.43
N SER A 72 -7.97 10.91 8.92
CA SER A 72 -9.32 11.51 8.82
C SER A 72 -9.54 12.51 9.97
N GLU A 73 -10.75 13.05 10.11
CA GLU A 73 -11.08 13.91 11.26
C GLU A 73 -11.06 13.15 12.60
N LYS A 74 -11.30 11.83 12.58
CA LYS A 74 -11.52 11.04 13.80
C LYS A 74 -10.50 9.92 14.02
N TYR A 75 -10.05 9.27 12.95
CA TYR A 75 -9.21 8.08 13.00
C TYR A 75 -8.23 8.05 11.83
N TRP A 76 -7.28 7.11 11.86
CA TRP A 76 -6.38 6.88 10.74
C TRP A 76 -6.97 5.84 9.80
N ILE A 77 -6.72 5.98 8.50
CA ILE A 77 -7.25 5.09 7.48
C ILE A 77 -6.10 4.49 6.69
N ILE A 78 -6.06 3.16 6.66
CA ILE A 78 -5.24 2.37 5.73
C ILE A 78 -6.10 2.05 4.52
N GLY A 79 -5.57 2.26 3.33
CA GLY A 79 -6.26 1.93 2.08
C GLY A 79 -5.31 1.76 0.92
N ARG A 80 -5.88 1.52 -0.27
CA ARG A 80 -5.13 1.30 -1.53
C ARG A 80 -4.04 0.22 -1.38
N ILE A 81 -4.32 -0.82 -0.59
CA ILE A 81 -3.44 -1.97 -0.49
C ILE A 81 -3.48 -2.71 -1.82
N SER A 82 -2.34 -2.77 -2.51
CA SER A 82 -2.22 -3.35 -3.84
C SER A 82 -0.97 -4.20 -3.91
N VAL A 83 -1.09 -5.40 -4.46
CA VAL A 83 0.03 -6.31 -4.71
C VAL A 83 -0.07 -6.79 -6.15
N LEU A 84 1.01 -6.63 -6.91
CA LEU A 84 1.10 -7.16 -8.27
C LEU A 84 0.85 -8.66 -8.26
N LYS A 85 0.15 -9.16 -9.28
CA LYS A 85 -0.40 -10.53 -9.32
C LYS A 85 0.67 -11.61 -9.10
N GLU A 86 1.82 -11.41 -9.73
CA GLU A 86 3.01 -12.27 -9.67
C GLU A 86 3.75 -12.25 -8.31
N HIS A 87 3.40 -11.30 -7.44
CA HIS A 87 3.94 -11.17 -6.07
C HIS A 87 2.92 -11.52 -4.97
N ARG A 88 1.71 -11.96 -5.33
CA ARG A 88 0.72 -12.46 -4.36
C ARG A 88 1.18 -13.78 -3.74
N GLY A 89 0.82 -13.99 -2.46
CA GLY A 89 1.26 -15.16 -1.69
C GLY A 89 2.73 -15.14 -1.28
N LYS A 90 3.47 -14.05 -1.58
CA LYS A 90 4.90 -13.87 -1.23
C LYS A 90 5.10 -12.84 -0.10
N GLN A 91 4.15 -12.75 0.82
CA GLN A 91 4.19 -11.89 2.02
C GLN A 91 4.22 -10.36 1.79
N ALA A 92 4.36 -9.85 0.55
CA ALA A 92 4.43 -8.42 0.27
C ALA A 92 3.21 -7.62 0.79
N GLY A 93 1.99 -8.13 0.61
CA GLY A 93 0.77 -7.47 1.12
C GLY A 93 0.72 -7.41 2.65
N LYS A 94 1.14 -8.48 3.32
CA LYS A 94 1.26 -8.52 4.78
C LYS A 94 2.25 -7.46 5.27
N LEU A 95 3.42 -7.38 4.63
CA LEU A 95 4.45 -6.40 4.96
C LEU A 95 3.96 -4.96 4.79
N VAL A 96 3.18 -4.66 3.75
CA VAL A 96 2.54 -3.34 3.58
C VAL A 96 1.67 -3.01 4.80
N VAL A 97 0.77 -3.92 5.19
CA VAL A 97 -0.17 -3.68 6.31
C VAL A 97 0.58 -3.49 7.63
N GLU A 98 1.55 -4.37 7.92
CA GLU A 98 2.38 -4.28 9.13
C GLU A 98 3.08 -2.91 9.22
N LYS A 99 3.70 -2.46 8.12
CA LYS A 99 4.39 -1.17 8.10
C LYS A 99 3.46 0.03 8.23
N LEU A 100 2.27 -0.03 7.65
CA LEU A 100 1.28 1.03 7.82
C LEU A 100 0.73 1.08 9.26
N LEU A 101 0.57 -0.06 9.93
CA LEU A 101 0.17 -0.11 11.33
C LEU A 101 1.28 0.41 12.26
N GLU A 102 2.54 0.01 12.04
CA GLU A 102 3.70 0.56 12.75
C GLU A 102 3.73 2.09 12.60
N LYS A 103 3.56 2.59 11.37
CA LYS A 103 3.54 4.03 11.10
C LYS A 103 2.40 4.76 11.79
N ALA A 104 1.20 4.17 11.81
CA ALA A 104 0.07 4.74 12.51
C ALA A 104 0.34 4.84 14.03
N ALA A 105 0.95 3.81 14.62
CA ALA A 105 1.34 3.82 16.02
C ALA A 105 2.39 4.91 16.33
N GLU A 106 3.42 5.05 15.49
CA GLU A 106 4.42 6.13 15.59
C GLU A 106 3.77 7.53 15.55
N LEU A 107 2.70 7.68 14.77
CA LEU A 107 1.94 8.92 14.62
C LEU A 107 0.89 9.13 15.72
N GLY A 108 0.85 8.24 16.73
CA GLY A 108 -0.05 8.34 17.87
C GLY A 108 -1.51 7.98 17.55
N ALA A 109 -1.74 7.13 16.55
CA ALA A 109 -3.08 6.66 16.23
C ALA A 109 -3.70 5.90 17.40
N LYS A 110 -4.90 6.33 17.83
CA LYS A 110 -5.74 5.60 18.78
C LYS A 110 -6.62 4.56 18.12
N GLU A 111 -6.93 4.78 16.85
CA GLU A 111 -7.84 3.97 16.05
C GLU A 111 -7.39 4.01 14.59
N VAL A 112 -7.37 2.83 13.96
CA VAL A 112 -7.02 2.63 12.55
C VAL A 112 -8.13 1.83 11.88
N HIS A 113 -8.67 2.36 10.78
CA HIS A 113 -9.66 1.69 9.94
C HIS A 113 -8.98 1.22 8.66
N ILE A 114 -9.23 -0.04 8.28
CA ILE A 114 -8.70 -0.59 7.05
C ILE A 114 -9.82 -0.62 6.01
N HIS A 115 -9.65 0.12 4.92
CA HIS A 115 -10.53 0.04 3.77
C HIS A 115 -10.10 -1.15 2.90
N ALA A 116 -10.55 -2.35 3.27
CA ALA A 116 -10.35 -3.56 2.51
C ALA A 116 -11.50 -3.73 1.49
N GLN A 117 -11.16 -3.99 0.23
CA GLN A 117 -12.14 -4.49 -0.73
C GLN A 117 -12.33 -6.00 -0.54
N THR A 118 -13.53 -6.50 -0.78
CA THR A 118 -13.97 -7.88 -0.52
C THR A 118 -13.15 -8.98 -1.20
N HIS A 119 -12.35 -8.65 -2.23
CA HIS A 119 -11.40 -9.57 -2.87
C HIS A 119 -10.13 -9.84 -2.04
N ALA A 120 -9.94 -9.14 -0.93
CA ALA A 120 -8.84 -9.31 0.02
C ALA A 120 -9.09 -10.44 1.05
N SER A 121 -9.92 -11.43 0.67
CA SER A 121 -10.27 -12.57 1.52
C SER A 121 -9.17 -13.64 1.44
N GLY A 122 -8.15 -13.51 2.28
CA GLY A 122 -7.09 -14.50 2.45
C GLY A 122 -5.70 -13.89 2.45
N PHE A 123 -5.32 -13.23 3.54
CA PHE A 123 -3.94 -12.88 3.86
C PHE A 123 -3.39 -13.82 4.93
#